data_AF-A0A2N6B9U6-F1
#
_entry.id   AF-A0A2N6B9U6-F1
#
_cell.length_a   1.000
_cell.length_b   1.000
_cell.length_c   1.000
_cell.angle_alpha   90.00
_cell.angle_beta   90.00
_cell.angle_gamma   90.00
#
_symmetry.space_group_name_H-M   'P 1'
#
loop_
_entity.id
_entity.type
_entity.pdbx_description
1 polymer ?
#
loop_
_entity_poly.entity_id
_entity_poly.type
_entity_poly.pdbx_seq_one_letter_code
_entity_poly.pdbx_strand_id
1 'polypeptide(L)'
;MSFEGSLESFAIAEIFQLIATQAKTGVLEISSEDGVSVVRFVKGDLFDAMPAKKAPDDFIGTMLVKAGYITPKQLEYALSMQEKNLRRLGDTLIRMGAIRTSEFQNILTLQRRELAFRLLRTKRGNYKFTQMEVDFEEGVDTLINVSAILMEGSRQIDEWPGVFARIPSDKLILRKVKSLSEDERAELGEEILRILGLVDGERTVREIINRSRMGEFDAWDTLARFYDDGVIDIVRQDKVKKERIRRRRRKALVPGRLKDLVAAAILTVCALSLLSYTSEWKIWTTLDYHKLWGDAVRQYAPLEERAQRWGERRNTELP
;
A
#
# COMPACT_ATOMS: atom_id res chain seq x y z
N MET A 1 -19.61 33.26 -7.41
CA MET A 1 -18.85 34.12 -6.49
C MET A 1 -17.64 33.34 -5.98
N SER A 2 -16.53 34.01 -5.69
CA SER A 2 -15.34 33.42 -5.06
C SER A 2 -15.04 34.15 -3.76
N PHE A 3 -14.52 33.43 -2.77
CA PHE A 3 -14.01 34.03 -1.54
C PHE A 3 -12.68 33.39 -1.17
N GLU A 4 -11.76 34.20 -0.67
CA GLU A 4 -10.39 33.81 -0.35
C GLU A 4 -9.93 34.51 0.92
N GLY A 5 -8.93 33.93 1.57
CA GLY A 5 -8.40 34.46 2.81
C GLY A 5 -7.30 33.61 3.41
N SER A 6 -6.93 33.94 4.65
CA SER A 6 -5.90 33.23 5.42
C SER A 6 -6.55 32.31 6.46
N LEU A 7 -5.93 31.14 6.67
CA LEU A 7 -6.39 30.12 7.62
C LEU A 7 -6.20 30.54 9.08
N GLU A 8 -5.32 31.51 9.31
CA GLU A 8 -5.12 32.15 10.61
C GLU A 8 -6.30 33.04 11.01
N SER A 9 -7.07 33.53 10.03
CA SER A 9 -8.26 34.36 10.26
C SER A 9 -9.55 33.54 10.28
N PHE A 10 -9.64 32.50 9.44
CA PHE A 10 -10.81 31.63 9.32
C PHE A 10 -10.37 30.17 9.27
N ALA A 11 -10.83 29.37 10.24
CA ALA A 11 -10.46 27.95 10.31
C ALA A 11 -11.13 27.15 9.17
N ILE A 12 -10.49 26.06 8.74
CA ILE A 12 -11.04 25.19 7.67
C ILE A 12 -12.42 24.63 8.04
N ALA A 13 -12.65 24.35 9.33
CA ALA A 13 -13.95 23.93 9.83
C ALA A 13 -15.06 24.95 9.52
N GLU A 14 -14.78 26.24 9.71
CA GLU A 14 -15.73 27.33 9.45
C GLU A 14 -16.00 27.48 7.96
N ILE A 15 -14.95 27.33 7.13
CA ILE A 15 -15.06 27.37 5.67
C ILE A 15 -15.92 26.21 5.16
N PHE A 16 -15.69 25.00 5.66
CA PHE A 16 -16.49 23.82 5.34
C PHE A 16 -17.95 24.01 5.76
N GLN A 17 -18.18 24.50 6.98
CA GLN A 17 -19.52 24.78 7.49
C GLN A 17 -20.25 25.84 6.64
N LEU A 18 -19.55 26.89 6.19
CA LEU A 18 -20.11 27.93 5.32
C LEU A 18 -20.55 27.35 3.97
N ILE A 19 -19.69 26.54 3.35
CA ILE A 19 -19.98 25.87 2.06
C ILE A 19 -21.19 24.95 2.19
N ALA A 20 -21.24 24.16 3.26
CA ALA A 20 -22.34 23.25 3.56
C ALA A 20 -23.66 23.99 3.79
N THR A 21 -23.65 25.00 4.67
CA THR A 21 -24.86 25.76 5.05
C THR A 21 -25.45 26.52 3.86
N GLN A 22 -24.60 27.02 2.97
CA GLN A 22 -25.04 27.73 1.76
C GLN A 22 -25.21 26.80 0.54
N ALA A 23 -25.13 25.48 0.73
CA ALA A 23 -25.25 24.47 -0.32
C ALA A 23 -24.42 24.78 -1.58
N LYS A 24 -23.18 25.27 -1.41
CA LYS A 24 -22.36 25.69 -2.57
C LYS A 24 -21.78 24.50 -3.31
N THR A 25 -21.75 24.60 -4.62
CA THR A 25 -20.98 23.73 -5.52
C THR A 25 -19.74 24.49 -5.99
N GLY A 26 -18.57 23.86 -5.95
CA GLY A 26 -17.33 24.49 -6.40
C GLY A 26 -16.07 23.83 -5.86
N VAL A 27 -14.96 24.53 -6.01
CA VAL A 27 -13.62 24.05 -5.69
C VAL A 27 -13.00 24.92 -4.61
N LEU A 28 -12.55 24.29 -3.53
CA LEU A 28 -11.76 24.90 -2.47
C LEU A 28 -10.30 24.48 -2.63
N GLU A 29 -9.44 25.46 -2.86
CA GLU A 29 -7.98 25.28 -2.86
C GLU A 29 -7.43 25.71 -1.51
N ILE A 30 -6.57 24.88 -0.92
CA ILE A 30 -5.94 25.14 0.39
C ILE A 30 -4.43 25.04 0.20
N SER A 31 -3.76 26.18 0.32
CA SER A 31 -2.32 26.31 0.20
C SER A 31 -1.67 26.33 1.58
N SER A 32 -0.80 25.37 1.86
CA SER A 32 -0.07 25.23 3.12
C SER A 32 1.41 24.91 2.86
N GLU A 33 2.20 24.64 3.91
CA GLU A 33 3.61 24.24 3.77
C GLU A 33 3.79 22.93 2.99
N ASP A 34 2.81 22.02 3.10
CA ASP A 34 2.77 20.73 2.39
C ASP A 34 2.44 20.90 0.89
N GLY A 35 2.04 22.10 0.47
CA GLY A 35 1.62 22.44 -0.88
C GLY A 35 0.12 22.71 -0.96
N VAL A 36 -0.44 22.54 -2.16
CA VAL A 36 -1.84 22.83 -2.44
C VAL A 36 -2.67 21.56 -2.41
N SER A 37 -3.63 21.50 -1.49
CA SER A 37 -4.71 20.50 -1.48
C SER A 37 -5.95 21.09 -2.12
N VAL A 38 -6.76 20.26 -2.78
CA VAL A 38 -7.98 20.71 -3.47
C VAL A 38 -9.16 19.87 -2.99
N VAL A 39 -10.24 20.51 -2.57
CA VAL A 39 -11.48 19.85 -2.17
C VAL A 39 -12.61 20.34 -3.06
N ARG A 40 -13.38 19.41 -3.63
CA ARG A 40 -14.53 19.72 -4.49
C ARG A 40 -15.81 19.43 -3.73
N PHE A 41 -16.76 20.35 -3.85
CA PHE A 41 -18.05 20.29 -3.19
C PHE A 41 -19.19 20.31 -4.22
N VAL A 42 -20.25 19.58 -3.92
CA VAL A 42 -21.50 19.56 -4.69
C VAL A 42 -22.65 19.79 -3.72
N LYS A 43 -23.41 20.86 -3.91
CA LYS A 43 -24.55 21.24 -3.06
C LYS A 43 -24.22 21.26 -1.56
N GLY A 44 -22.99 21.65 -1.21
CA GLY A 44 -22.51 21.70 0.17
C GLY A 44 -21.90 20.41 0.72
N ASP A 45 -22.02 19.28 0.03
CA ASP A 45 -21.39 18.01 0.41
C ASP A 45 -20.00 17.85 -0.23
N LEU A 46 -19.11 17.14 0.46
CA LEU A 46 -17.76 16.85 -0.04
C LEU A 46 -17.85 15.75 -1.10
N PHE A 47 -17.46 16.08 -2.32
CA PHE A 47 -17.43 15.14 -3.44
C PHE A 47 -16.05 14.52 -3.61
N ASP A 48 -15.00 15.35 -3.69
CA ASP A 48 -13.66 14.87 -4.00
C ASP A 48 -12.60 15.64 -3.22
N ALA A 49 -11.47 15.00 -2.97
CA ALA A 49 -10.37 15.61 -2.23
C ALA A 49 -9.03 15.10 -2.75
N MET A 50 -8.18 16.05 -3.17
CA MET A 50 -6.86 15.81 -3.73
C MET A 50 -5.79 16.31 -2.74
N PRO A 51 -4.89 15.43 -2.26
CA PRO A 51 -3.87 15.80 -1.30
C PRO A 51 -2.78 16.65 -1.94
N ALA A 52 -2.05 17.39 -1.11
CA ALA A 52 -0.90 18.14 -1.54
C ALA A 52 0.26 17.22 -1.99
N LYS A 53 1.07 17.68 -2.94
CA LYS A 53 2.17 16.90 -3.53
C LYS A 53 3.19 16.38 -2.50
N LYS A 54 3.44 17.10 -1.41
CA LYS A 54 4.39 16.66 -0.36
C LYS A 54 3.80 15.63 0.60
N ALA A 55 2.55 15.21 0.41
CA ALA A 55 1.91 14.15 1.17
C ALA A 55 1.66 12.89 0.31
N PRO A 56 2.73 12.21 -0.16
CA PRO A 56 2.63 11.07 -1.08
C PRO A 56 1.83 9.89 -0.49
N ASP A 57 1.79 9.81 0.84
CA ASP A 57 1.10 8.78 1.59
C ASP A 57 -0.42 8.87 1.51
N ASP A 58 -0.94 10.06 1.18
CA ASP A 58 -2.37 10.33 1.07
C ASP A 58 -2.91 10.09 -0.34
N PHE A 59 -2.03 9.80 -1.31
CA PHE A 59 -2.47 9.47 -2.66
C PHE A 59 -3.13 8.10 -2.67
N ILE A 60 -4.24 8.00 -3.39
CA ILE A 60 -5.04 6.77 -3.50
C ILE A 60 -4.20 5.56 -3.89
N GLY A 61 -3.27 5.70 -4.84
CA GLY A 61 -2.39 4.62 -5.25
C GLY A 61 -1.53 4.08 -4.10
N THR A 62 -0.92 4.98 -3.33
CA THR A 62 -0.12 4.63 -2.15
C THR A 62 -0.97 3.97 -1.08
N MET A 63 -2.17 4.50 -0.80
CA MET A 63 -3.11 3.91 0.15
C MET A 63 -3.53 2.50 -0.27
N LEU A 64 -3.80 2.26 -1.55
CA LEU A 64 -4.17 0.92 -2.06
C LEU A 64 -3.03 -0.10 -1.89
N VAL A 65 -1.78 0.31 -2.09
CA VAL A 65 -0.60 -0.53 -1.85
C VAL A 65 -0.43 -0.83 -0.36
N LYS A 66 -0.58 0.19 0.49
CA LYS A 66 -0.51 0.05 1.96
C LYS A 66 -1.62 -0.82 2.52
N ALA A 67 -2.83 -0.73 1.98
CA ALA A 67 -3.97 -1.58 2.30
C ALA A 67 -3.83 -3.02 1.77
N GLY A 68 -2.88 -3.25 0.86
CA GLY A 68 -2.60 -4.55 0.26
C GLY A 68 -3.60 -4.97 -0.81
N TYR A 69 -4.38 -4.03 -1.36
CA TYR A 69 -5.28 -4.30 -2.50
C TYR A 69 -4.51 -4.49 -3.80
N ILE A 70 -3.44 -3.73 -3.99
CA ILE A 70 -2.58 -3.81 -5.18
C ILE A 70 -1.11 -3.88 -4.77
N THR A 71 -0.28 -4.39 -5.66
CA THR A 71 1.18 -4.39 -5.51
C THR A 71 1.79 -3.08 -6.04
N PRO A 72 3.00 -2.70 -5.58
CA PRO A 72 3.71 -1.54 -6.13
C PRO A 72 3.89 -1.61 -7.66
N LYS A 73 4.16 -2.81 -8.20
CA LYS A 73 4.31 -3.04 -9.64
C LYS A 73 3.00 -2.81 -10.41
N GLN A 74 1.87 -3.24 -9.86
CA GLN A 74 0.56 -2.97 -10.47
C GLN A 74 0.25 -1.47 -10.47
N LEU A 75 0.58 -0.77 -9.39
CA LEU A 75 0.43 0.69 -9.34
C LEU A 75 1.30 1.39 -10.39
N GLU A 76 2.58 1.04 -10.48
CA GLU A 76 3.51 1.58 -11.47
C GLU A 76 3.01 1.35 -12.91
N TYR A 77 2.57 0.13 -13.21
CA TYR A 77 1.98 -0.20 -14.50
C TYR A 77 0.73 0.65 -14.78
N ALA A 78 -0.18 0.78 -13.81
CA ALA A 78 -1.39 1.57 -13.97
C ALA A 78 -1.12 3.06 -14.20
N LEU A 79 -0.13 3.64 -13.51
CA LEU A 79 0.31 5.02 -13.73
C LEU A 79 0.88 5.22 -15.13
N SER A 80 1.71 4.29 -15.63
CA SER A 80 2.25 4.35 -17.00
C SER A 80 1.16 4.28 -18.08
N MET A 81 0.06 3.58 -17.80
CA MET A 81 -1.10 3.48 -18.70
C MET A 81 -2.01 4.70 -18.60
N GLN A 82 -2.09 5.33 -17.43
CA GLN A 82 -2.80 6.59 -17.21
C GLN A 82 -2.13 7.73 -18.00
N GLU A 83 -0.80 7.84 -17.97
CA GLU A 83 -0.06 8.87 -18.73
C GLU A 83 -0.33 8.78 -20.24
N LYS A 84 -0.42 7.56 -20.78
CA LYS A 84 -0.65 7.33 -22.22
C LYS A 84 -2.08 7.58 -22.66
N ASN A 85 -3.06 7.32 -21.80
CA ASN A 85 -4.48 7.26 -22.18
C ASN A 85 -5.36 8.33 -21.51
N LEU A 86 -4.79 9.19 -20.66
CA LEU A 86 -5.49 10.26 -19.90
C LEU A 86 -6.72 9.78 -19.10
N ARG A 87 -6.72 8.51 -18.68
CA ARG A 87 -7.81 7.88 -17.91
C ARG A 87 -7.63 8.06 -16.41
N ARG A 88 -8.72 7.94 -15.62
CA ARG A 88 -8.63 7.88 -14.16
C ARG A 88 -7.85 6.63 -13.72
N LEU A 89 -7.05 6.76 -12.67
CA LEU A 89 -6.24 5.65 -12.14
C LEU A 89 -7.12 4.48 -11.69
N GLY A 90 -8.24 4.77 -11.02
CA GLY A 90 -9.21 3.77 -10.57
C GLY A 90 -9.72 2.89 -11.70
N ASP A 91 -10.24 3.49 -12.77
CA ASP A 91 -10.74 2.75 -13.93
C ASP A 91 -9.67 1.87 -14.59
N THR A 92 -8.41 2.32 -14.55
CA THR A 92 -7.28 1.57 -15.09
C THR A 92 -7.00 0.34 -14.23
N LEU A 93 -6.98 0.50 -12.90
CA LEU A 93 -6.80 -0.60 -11.94
C LEU A 93 -7.96 -1.62 -11.96
N ILE A 94 -9.20 -1.14 -12.11
CA ILE A 94 -10.39 -2.01 -12.18
C ILE A 94 -10.37 -2.82 -13.48
N ARG A 95 -10.11 -2.18 -14.64
CA ARG A 95 -10.10 -2.87 -15.94
C ARG A 95 -9.01 -3.94 -16.05
N MET A 96 -7.86 -3.75 -15.43
CA MET A 96 -6.82 -4.78 -15.39
C MET A 96 -7.11 -5.90 -14.38
N GLY A 97 -8.23 -5.84 -13.66
CA GLY A 97 -8.59 -6.82 -12.64
C GLY A 97 -7.73 -6.76 -11.37
N ALA A 98 -7.01 -5.65 -11.14
CA ALA A 98 -6.14 -5.50 -9.97
C ALA A 98 -6.93 -5.21 -8.68
N ILE A 99 -8.11 -4.61 -8.80
CA ILE A 99 -9.00 -4.28 -7.68
C ILE A 99 -10.47 -4.30 -8.12
N ARG A 100 -11.38 -4.65 -7.21
CA ARG A 100 -12.82 -4.55 -7.48
C ARG A 100 -13.32 -3.11 -7.35
N THR A 101 -14.41 -2.78 -8.04
CA THR A 101 -15.02 -1.46 -7.96
C THR A 101 -15.40 -1.07 -6.52
N SER A 102 -16.04 -1.98 -5.76
CA SER A 102 -16.42 -1.71 -4.37
C SER A 102 -15.23 -1.48 -3.45
N GLU A 103 -14.15 -2.25 -3.61
CA GLU A 103 -12.90 -2.08 -2.84
C GLU A 103 -12.23 -0.73 -3.13
N PHE A 104 -12.22 -0.32 -4.40
CA PHE A 104 -11.70 0.98 -4.80
C PHE A 104 -12.55 2.13 -4.21
N GLN A 105 -13.88 2.04 -4.31
CA GLN A 105 -14.78 3.07 -3.78
C GLN A 105 -14.68 3.20 -2.25
N ASN A 106 -14.51 2.09 -1.53
CA ASN A 106 -14.29 2.12 -0.08
C ASN A 106 -13.01 2.87 0.29
N ILE A 107 -11.89 2.60 -0.39
CA ILE A 107 -10.63 3.29 -0.10
C ILE A 107 -10.64 4.74 -0.62
N LEU A 108 -11.35 5.03 -1.70
CA LEU A 108 -11.54 6.41 -2.17
C LEU A 108 -12.32 7.25 -1.15
N THR A 109 -13.39 6.68 -0.59
CA THR A 109 -14.17 7.31 0.48
C THR A 109 -13.31 7.53 1.73
N LEU A 110 -12.51 6.53 2.10
CA LEU A 110 -11.57 6.63 3.21
C LEU A 110 -10.54 7.75 2.98
N GLN A 111 -9.91 7.80 1.81
CA GLN A 111 -8.94 8.84 1.43
C GLN A 111 -9.54 10.25 1.59
N ARG A 112 -10.76 10.45 1.09
CA ARG A 112 -11.46 11.75 1.17
C ARG A 112 -11.71 12.17 2.62
N ARG A 113 -12.17 11.24 3.47
CA ARG A 113 -12.39 11.49 4.90
C ARG A 113 -11.09 11.82 5.63
N GLU A 114 -10.06 10.99 5.45
CA GLU A 114 -8.75 11.19 6.10
C GLU A 114 -8.11 12.52 5.71
N LEU A 115 -8.21 12.88 4.42
CA LEU A 115 -7.74 14.18 3.95
C LEU A 115 -8.55 15.32 4.54
N ALA A 116 -9.88 15.21 4.62
CA ALA A 116 -10.70 16.22 5.27
C ALA A 116 -10.30 16.40 6.75
N PHE A 117 -10.16 15.33 7.53
CA PHE A 117 -9.72 15.40 8.94
C PHE A 117 -8.32 16.02 9.09
N ARG A 118 -7.39 15.71 8.18
CA ARG A 118 -6.08 16.35 8.16
C ARG A 118 -6.18 17.84 7.91
N LEU A 119 -6.97 18.25 6.92
CA LEU A 119 -7.18 19.67 6.60
C LEU A 119 -7.80 20.42 7.78
N LEU A 120 -8.74 19.83 8.52
CA LEU A 120 -9.31 20.47 9.72
C LEU A 120 -8.25 20.82 10.79
N ARG A 121 -7.11 20.12 10.81
CA ARG A 121 -6.00 20.37 11.75
C ARG A 121 -5.00 21.41 11.22
N THR A 122 -5.09 21.82 9.95
CA THR A 122 -4.18 22.79 9.33
C THR A 122 -4.51 24.21 9.81
N LYS A 123 -3.57 24.83 10.53
CA LYS A 123 -3.76 26.14 11.17
C LYS A 123 -3.19 27.33 10.39
N ARG A 124 -2.36 27.09 9.38
CA ARG A 124 -1.61 28.13 8.66
C ARG A 124 -1.69 27.91 7.16
N GLY A 125 -1.78 29.00 6.42
CA GLY A 125 -1.89 28.97 4.97
C GLY A 125 -3.00 29.86 4.43
N ASN A 126 -3.28 29.71 3.14
CA ASN A 126 -4.32 30.48 2.46
C ASN A 126 -5.34 29.54 1.83
N TYR A 127 -6.54 30.03 1.64
CA TYR A 127 -7.60 29.30 0.97
C TYR A 127 -8.25 30.16 -0.11
N LYS A 128 -8.80 29.49 -1.12
CA LYS A 128 -9.61 30.11 -2.16
C LYS A 128 -10.74 29.18 -2.56
N PHE A 129 -11.97 29.62 -2.38
CA PHE A 129 -13.14 28.94 -2.92
C PHE A 129 -13.58 29.60 -4.21
N THR A 130 -13.70 28.80 -5.27
CA THR A 130 -14.25 29.22 -6.56
C THR A 130 -15.53 28.44 -6.83
N GLN A 131 -16.67 29.14 -6.84
CA GLN A 131 -17.94 28.55 -7.22
C GLN A 131 -17.95 28.29 -8.73
N MET A 132 -18.07 27.02 -9.10
CA MET A 132 -18.08 26.56 -10.49
C MET A 132 -18.81 25.23 -10.58
N GLU A 133 -19.18 24.84 -11.80
CA GLU A 133 -19.70 23.50 -12.05
C GLU A 133 -18.61 22.46 -11.78
N VAL A 134 -19.01 21.36 -11.14
CA VAL A 134 -18.15 20.24 -10.80
C VAL A 134 -18.72 19.03 -11.53
N ASP A 135 -17.88 18.36 -12.30
CA ASP A 135 -18.23 17.13 -13.00
C ASP A 135 -18.53 16.04 -11.96
N PHE A 136 -19.82 15.76 -11.78
CA PHE A 136 -20.38 14.85 -10.78
C PHE A 136 -21.48 14.01 -11.44
N GLU A 137 -21.36 12.69 -11.31
CA GLU A 137 -22.34 11.75 -11.87
C GLU A 137 -23.21 11.15 -10.75
N GLU A 138 -24.49 11.54 -10.71
CA GLU A 138 -25.44 11.07 -9.69
C GLU A 138 -25.65 9.55 -9.78
N GLY A 139 -25.56 8.87 -8.63
CA GLY A 139 -25.67 7.40 -8.53
C GLY A 139 -24.37 6.64 -8.82
N VAL A 140 -23.34 7.29 -9.35
CA VAL A 140 -22.00 6.71 -9.54
C VAL A 140 -21.03 7.27 -8.50
N ASP A 141 -21.04 8.60 -8.33
CA ASP A 141 -20.15 9.30 -7.44
C ASP A 141 -20.71 9.40 -6.01
N THR A 142 -19.83 9.24 -5.03
CA THR A 142 -20.19 9.33 -3.60
C THR A 142 -20.01 10.74 -3.07
N LEU A 143 -21.06 11.28 -2.44
CA LEU A 143 -21.03 12.51 -1.66
C LEU A 143 -20.90 12.19 -0.17
N ILE A 144 -20.08 12.97 0.53
CA ILE A 144 -19.85 12.82 1.96
C ILE A 144 -20.40 14.06 2.66
N ASN A 145 -21.30 13.83 3.62
CA ASN A 145 -21.89 14.92 4.37
C ASN A 145 -20.83 15.68 5.18
N VAL A 146 -20.72 16.99 4.93
CA VAL A 146 -19.70 17.82 5.57
C VAL A 146 -19.95 17.96 7.08
N SER A 147 -21.20 18.06 7.52
CA SER A 147 -21.51 18.13 8.96
C SER A 147 -21.06 16.87 9.71
N ALA A 148 -21.23 15.69 9.11
CA ALA A 148 -20.71 14.44 9.66
C ALA A 148 -19.17 14.45 9.75
N ILE A 149 -18.47 14.97 8.74
CA ILE A 149 -17.01 15.14 8.78
C ILE A 149 -16.61 16.11 9.92
N LEU A 150 -17.32 17.22 10.09
CA LEU A 150 -16.99 18.21 11.11
C LEU A 150 -17.21 17.67 12.53
N MET A 151 -18.32 16.98 12.77
CA MET A 151 -18.60 16.34 14.05
C MET A 151 -17.56 15.28 14.39
N GLU A 152 -17.26 14.39 13.43
CA GLU A 152 -16.28 13.34 13.61
C GLU A 152 -14.86 13.91 13.78
N GLY A 153 -14.49 14.95 13.01
CA GLY A 153 -13.21 15.63 13.15
C GLY A 153 -13.03 16.27 14.53
N SER A 154 -14.07 16.88 15.09
CA SER A 154 -14.05 17.43 16.45
C SER A 154 -13.83 16.32 17.48
N ARG A 155 -14.59 15.22 17.38
CA ARG A 155 -14.45 14.05 18.26
C ARG A 155 -13.02 13.51 18.24
N GLN A 156 -12.44 13.36 17.04
CA GLN A 156 -11.08 12.87 16.90
C GLN A 156 -10.06 13.79 17.56
N ILE A 157 -10.17 15.12 17.40
CA ILE A 157 -9.26 16.08 18.02
C ILE A 157 -9.28 15.96 19.55
N ASP A 158 -10.47 15.80 20.14
CA ASP A 158 -10.65 15.74 21.59
C ASP A 158 -10.18 14.39 22.17
N GLU A 159 -10.42 13.29 21.47
CA GLU A 159 -10.08 11.94 21.95
C GLU A 159 -8.62 11.54 21.66
N TRP A 160 -7.97 12.15 20.66
CA TRP A 160 -6.60 11.82 20.22
C TRP A 160 -5.58 11.75 21.37
N PRO A 161 -5.52 12.72 22.31
CA PRO A 161 -4.55 12.69 23.41
C PRO A 161 -4.73 11.45 24.31
N GLY A 162 -5.99 11.05 24.56
CA GLY A 162 -6.29 9.88 25.36
C GLY A 162 -5.83 8.59 24.68
N VAL A 163 -5.99 8.50 23.36
CA VAL A 163 -5.52 7.35 22.57
C VAL A 163 -3.99 7.24 22.61
N PHE A 164 -3.28 8.36 22.42
CA PHE A 164 -1.81 8.41 22.48
C PHE A 164 -1.23 8.13 23.87
N ALA A 165 -1.97 8.42 24.95
CA ALA A 165 -1.53 8.09 26.30
C ALA A 165 -1.37 6.57 26.51
N ARG A 166 -2.17 5.75 25.81
CA ARG A 166 -2.16 4.28 25.91
C ARG A 166 -1.12 3.64 25.00
N ILE A 167 -1.09 4.08 23.74
CA ILE A 167 -0.12 3.61 22.75
C ILE A 167 0.64 4.83 22.22
N PRO A 168 1.81 5.17 22.81
CA PRO A 168 2.47 6.46 22.54
C PRO A 168 3.27 6.52 21.24
N SER A 169 3.44 5.41 20.53
CA SER A 169 4.20 5.39 19.28
C SER A 169 3.70 4.34 18.30
N ASP A 170 3.66 4.73 17.03
CA ASP A 170 3.30 3.88 15.90
C ASP A 170 4.37 2.83 15.55
N LYS A 171 5.56 2.95 16.14
CA LYS A 171 6.69 2.01 15.99
C LYS A 171 6.63 0.85 16.97
N LEU A 172 5.71 0.90 17.93
CA LEU A 172 5.52 -0.18 18.88
C LEU A 172 5.00 -1.43 18.17
N ILE A 173 5.38 -2.59 18.70
CA ILE A 173 4.89 -3.88 18.24
C ILE A 173 3.89 -4.38 19.27
N LEU A 174 2.74 -4.82 18.79
CA LEU A 174 1.65 -5.33 19.62
C LEU A 174 1.53 -6.84 19.43
N ARG A 175 1.23 -7.56 20.51
CA ARG A 175 0.96 -9.01 20.49
C ARG A 175 -0.37 -9.30 21.17
N LYS A 176 -1.03 -10.37 20.74
CA LYS A 176 -2.20 -10.92 21.45
C LYS A 176 -1.74 -11.60 22.74
N VAL A 177 -2.44 -11.31 23.83
CA VAL A 177 -2.20 -11.93 25.15
C VAL A 177 -3.43 -12.70 25.64
N LYS A 178 -4.64 -12.26 25.29
CA LYS A 178 -5.89 -13.00 25.50
C LYS A 178 -6.46 -13.42 24.14
N SER A 179 -6.99 -14.64 24.05
CA SER A 179 -7.85 -15.03 22.94
C SER A 179 -9.30 -14.75 23.32
N LEU A 180 -10.01 -14.03 22.45
CA LEU A 180 -11.45 -13.86 22.56
C LEU A 180 -12.16 -15.18 22.19
N SER A 181 -13.22 -15.49 22.92
CA SER A 181 -14.19 -16.57 22.65
C SER A 181 -14.95 -16.32 21.33
N GLU A 182 -15.69 -17.32 20.86
CA GLU A 182 -16.51 -17.16 19.64
C GLU A 182 -17.63 -16.14 19.84
N ASP A 183 -18.28 -16.13 21.02
CA ASP A 183 -19.33 -15.17 21.35
C ASP A 183 -18.78 -13.73 21.42
N GLU A 184 -17.67 -13.50 22.12
CA GLU A 184 -17.00 -12.18 22.16
C GLU A 184 -16.59 -11.72 20.75
N ARG A 185 -16.24 -12.63 19.83
CA ARG A 185 -15.89 -12.26 18.45
C ARG A 185 -17.12 -11.97 17.61
N ALA A 186 -18.23 -12.68 17.83
CA ALA A 186 -19.47 -12.47 17.09
C ALA A 186 -20.10 -11.10 17.38
N GLU A 187 -19.87 -10.55 18.58
CA GLU A 187 -20.26 -9.20 18.95
C GLU A 187 -19.41 -8.11 18.27
N LEU A 188 -18.20 -8.45 17.82
CA LEU A 188 -17.31 -7.51 17.14
C LEU A 188 -17.60 -7.46 15.64
N GLY A 189 -17.68 -6.26 15.07
CA GLY A 189 -17.79 -6.06 13.63
C GLY A 189 -16.56 -6.58 12.86
N GLU A 190 -16.74 -6.89 11.57
CA GLU A 190 -15.69 -7.43 10.70
C GLU A 190 -14.43 -6.55 10.65
N GLU A 191 -14.60 -5.23 10.69
CA GLU A 191 -13.51 -4.25 10.67
C GLU A 191 -12.61 -4.38 11.91
N ILE A 192 -13.23 -4.48 13.09
CA ILE A 192 -12.55 -4.64 14.38
C ILE A 192 -11.82 -5.99 14.43
N LEU A 193 -12.47 -7.06 13.98
CA LEU A 193 -11.85 -8.38 13.88
C LEU A 193 -10.67 -8.41 12.91
N ARG A 194 -10.72 -7.63 11.83
CA ARG A 194 -9.60 -7.49 10.88
C ARG A 194 -8.39 -6.85 11.55
N ILE A 195 -8.57 -5.77 12.30
CA ILE A 195 -7.49 -5.15 13.09
C ILE A 195 -6.89 -6.16 14.06
N LEU A 196 -7.74 -6.85 14.83
CA LEU A 196 -7.26 -7.87 15.76
C LEU A 196 -6.48 -8.96 15.01
N GLY A 197 -6.97 -9.41 13.84
CA GLY A 197 -6.29 -10.36 12.96
C GLY A 197 -4.87 -9.95 12.57
N LEU A 198 -4.61 -8.66 12.37
CA LEU A 198 -3.32 -8.11 11.98
C LEU A 198 -2.28 -8.07 13.11
N VAL A 199 -2.73 -8.11 14.37
CA VAL A 199 -1.86 -8.17 15.57
C VAL A 199 -1.24 -9.56 15.69
N ASP A 200 0.07 -9.65 15.41
CA ASP A 200 0.83 -10.91 15.35
C ASP A 200 2.12 -10.92 16.19
N GLY A 201 2.44 -9.82 16.88
CA GLY A 201 3.69 -9.69 17.63
C GLY A 201 4.92 -9.37 16.78
N GLU A 202 4.74 -9.08 15.49
CA GLU A 202 5.83 -8.71 14.57
C GLU A 202 5.59 -7.35 13.91
N ARG A 203 4.35 -7.08 13.53
CA ARG A 203 3.98 -5.80 12.89
C ARG A 203 4.01 -4.65 13.86
N THR A 204 4.47 -3.51 13.36
CA THR A 204 4.33 -2.22 14.05
C THR A 204 2.89 -1.74 14.00
N VAL A 205 2.51 -0.87 14.93
CA VAL A 205 1.20 -0.19 14.91
C VAL A 205 0.96 0.51 13.57
N ARG A 206 1.97 1.19 13.00
CA ARG A 206 1.88 1.80 11.67
C ARG A 206 1.52 0.80 10.57
N GLU A 207 2.13 -0.39 10.58
CA GLU A 207 1.82 -1.44 9.60
C GLU A 207 0.42 -2.02 9.78
N ILE A 208 -0.04 -2.16 11.03
CA ILE A 208 -1.40 -2.61 11.34
C ILE A 208 -2.42 -1.59 10.79
N ILE A 209 -2.24 -0.30 11.11
CA ILE A 209 -3.12 0.78 10.62
C ILE A 209 -3.16 0.78 9.09
N ASN A 210 -2.00 0.76 8.44
CA ASN A 210 -1.90 0.74 6.98
C ASN A 210 -2.65 -0.44 6.35
N ARG A 211 -2.67 -1.61 7.01
CA ARG A 211 -3.33 -2.84 6.51
C ARG A 211 -4.79 -2.98 6.97
N SER A 212 -5.23 -2.18 7.94
CA SER A 212 -6.55 -2.27 8.56
C SER A 212 -7.69 -1.93 7.59
N ARG A 213 -7.41 -1.10 6.58
CA ARG A 213 -8.43 -0.50 5.67
C ARG A 213 -9.43 0.38 6.41
N MET A 214 -9.08 0.83 7.62
CA MET A 214 -9.86 1.73 8.46
C MET A 214 -9.19 3.11 8.51
N GLY A 215 -9.91 4.11 9.04
CA GLY A 215 -9.36 5.43 9.33
C GLY A 215 -8.22 5.36 10.34
N GLU A 216 -7.29 6.32 10.27
CA GLU A 216 -6.13 6.31 11.17
C GLU A 216 -6.61 6.35 12.62
N PHE A 217 -7.48 7.30 12.95
CA PHE A 217 -8.05 7.41 14.29
C PHE A 217 -8.75 6.14 14.75
N ASP A 218 -9.69 5.63 13.95
CA ASP A 218 -10.51 4.47 14.32
C ASP A 218 -9.65 3.23 14.56
N ALA A 219 -8.59 3.06 13.77
CA ALA A 219 -7.65 1.97 13.95
C ALA A 219 -6.84 2.11 15.25
N TRP A 220 -6.37 3.32 15.56
CA TRP A 220 -5.69 3.60 16.82
C TRP A 220 -6.61 3.40 18.03
N ASP A 221 -7.82 3.94 17.99
CA ASP A 221 -8.80 3.82 19.07
C ASP A 221 -9.16 2.35 19.31
N THR A 222 -9.36 1.56 18.26
CA THR A 222 -9.59 0.11 18.35
C THR A 222 -8.42 -0.60 19.04
N LEU A 223 -7.17 -0.28 18.66
CA LEU A 223 -5.99 -0.86 19.29
C LEU A 223 -5.86 -0.43 20.76
N ALA A 224 -6.18 0.82 21.08
CA ALA A 224 -6.16 1.32 22.46
C ALA A 224 -7.20 0.62 23.33
N ARG A 225 -8.43 0.42 22.84
CA ARG A 225 -9.46 -0.35 23.54
C ARG A 225 -9.04 -1.79 23.79
N PHE A 226 -8.49 -2.48 22.78
CA PHE A 226 -7.96 -3.83 22.97
C PHE A 226 -6.80 -3.90 23.97
N TYR A 227 -6.00 -2.83 24.08
CA TYR A 227 -4.94 -2.75 25.07
C TYR A 227 -5.52 -2.59 26.48
N ASP A 228 -6.50 -1.70 26.64
CA ASP A 228 -7.19 -1.46 27.91
C ASP A 228 -7.92 -2.73 28.40
N ASP A 229 -8.55 -3.47 27.49
CA ASP A 229 -9.25 -4.73 27.76
C ASP A 229 -8.29 -5.92 28.00
N GLY A 230 -6.98 -5.71 27.90
CA GLY A 230 -5.97 -6.75 28.07
C GLY A 230 -6.01 -7.83 26.98
N VAL A 231 -6.59 -7.54 25.82
CA VAL A 231 -6.60 -8.44 24.65
C VAL A 231 -5.23 -8.45 23.98
N ILE A 232 -4.60 -7.28 23.90
CA ILE A 232 -3.27 -7.08 23.33
C ILE A 232 -2.33 -6.39 24.33
N ASP A 233 -1.02 -6.56 24.14
CA ASP A 233 0.02 -5.97 24.98
C ASP A 233 1.21 -5.51 24.12
N ILE A 234 1.95 -4.51 24.62
CA ILE A 234 3.13 -3.96 23.97
C ILE A 234 4.31 -4.91 24.18
N VAL A 235 4.99 -5.28 23.10
CA VAL A 235 6.18 -6.12 23.20
C VAL A 235 7.35 -5.30 23.76
N ARG A 236 7.68 -5.48 25.04
CA ARG A 236 8.85 -4.85 25.70
C ARG A 236 10.15 -5.22 24.95
N GLN A 237 10.94 -4.21 24.57
CA GLN A 237 12.09 -4.34 23.65
C GLN A 237 13.19 -5.32 24.12
N ASP A 238 13.26 -5.63 25.42
CA ASP A 238 14.23 -6.57 25.98
C ASP A 238 14.06 -8.01 25.45
N LYS A 239 12.83 -8.40 25.08
CA LYS A 239 12.55 -9.71 24.48
C LYS A 239 12.75 -9.71 22.97
N VAL A 240 12.42 -8.62 22.27
CA VAL A 240 12.56 -8.52 20.79
C VAL A 240 14.00 -8.69 20.34
N LYS A 241 14.97 -8.09 21.04
CA LYS A 241 16.40 -8.23 20.70
C LYS A 241 16.86 -9.69 20.84
N LYS A 242 16.41 -10.38 21.90
CA LYS A 242 16.71 -11.81 22.14
C LYS A 242 16.02 -12.71 21.12
N GLU A 243 14.74 -12.48 20.80
CA GLU A 243 13.98 -13.25 19.81
C GLU A 243 14.54 -13.09 18.40
N ARG A 244 14.92 -11.86 18.01
CA ARG A 244 15.49 -11.53 16.69
C ARG A 244 16.89 -12.11 16.53
N ILE A 245 17.71 -12.10 17.58
CA ILE A 245 18.98 -12.85 17.64
C ILE A 245 18.71 -14.35 17.52
N ARG A 246 17.71 -14.89 18.23
CA ARG A 246 17.36 -16.32 18.20
C ARG A 246 16.83 -16.77 16.83
N ARG A 247 16.03 -15.95 16.15
CA ARG A 247 15.53 -16.19 14.78
C ARG A 247 16.62 -16.05 13.73
N ARG A 248 17.49 -15.03 13.82
CA ARG A 248 18.69 -14.92 12.96
C ARG A 248 19.60 -16.13 13.16
N ARG A 249 19.83 -16.56 14.42
CA ARG A 249 20.55 -17.79 14.73
C ARG A 249 19.85 -19.02 14.14
N ARG A 250 18.53 -19.20 14.27
CA ARG A 250 17.80 -20.32 13.65
C ARG A 250 17.91 -20.36 12.12
N LYS A 251 17.78 -19.20 11.44
CA LYS A 251 17.97 -19.11 9.98
C LYS A 251 19.43 -19.31 9.57
N ALA A 252 20.40 -18.93 10.42
CA ALA A 252 21.82 -19.17 10.19
C ALA A 252 22.29 -20.59 10.57
N LEU A 253 21.57 -21.27 11.48
CA LEU A 253 21.83 -22.65 11.93
C LEU A 253 21.30 -23.70 10.95
N VAL A 254 20.57 -23.32 9.90
CA VAL A 254 20.41 -24.17 8.71
C VAL A 254 21.53 -23.76 7.77
N PRO A 255 22.71 -24.41 7.83
CA PRO A 255 23.80 -24.04 6.96
C PRO A 255 23.37 -24.42 5.54
N GLY A 256 23.53 -23.53 4.55
CA GLY A 256 23.34 -23.89 3.14
C GLY A 256 24.06 -25.20 2.77
N ARG A 257 25.19 -25.47 3.44
CA ARG A 257 25.97 -26.71 3.34
C ARG A 257 25.19 -27.99 3.59
N LEU A 258 24.12 -28.02 4.42
CA LEU A 258 23.37 -29.26 4.63
C LEU A 258 22.50 -29.60 3.41
N LYS A 259 21.92 -28.58 2.75
CA LYS A 259 21.21 -28.78 1.48
C LYS A 259 22.18 -29.16 0.35
N ASP A 260 23.36 -28.53 0.34
CA ASP A 260 24.40 -28.82 -0.65
C ASP A 260 25.00 -30.24 -0.46
N LEU A 261 25.19 -30.69 0.78
CA LEU A 261 25.66 -32.04 1.10
C LEU A 261 24.62 -33.11 0.73
N VAL A 262 23.34 -32.85 0.99
CA VAL A 262 22.25 -33.76 0.59
C VAL A 262 22.13 -33.81 -0.94
N ALA A 263 22.22 -32.67 -1.62
CA ALA A 263 22.22 -32.63 -3.09
C ALA A 263 23.43 -33.35 -3.70
N ALA A 264 24.63 -33.18 -3.12
CA ALA A 264 25.83 -33.87 -3.54
C ALA A 264 25.74 -35.39 -3.32
N ALA A 265 25.17 -35.83 -2.18
CA ALA A 265 24.95 -37.25 -1.91
C ALA A 265 23.93 -37.89 -2.87
N ILE A 266 22.88 -37.16 -3.25
CA ILE A 266 21.92 -37.64 -4.26
C ILE A 266 22.59 -37.75 -5.63
N LEU A 267 23.41 -36.76 -6.01
CA LEU A 267 24.15 -36.79 -7.28
C LEU A 267 25.19 -37.92 -7.34
N THR A 268 25.89 -38.21 -6.24
CA THR A 268 26.84 -39.34 -6.21
C THR A 268 26.14 -40.68 -6.26
N VAL A 269 24.99 -40.84 -5.59
CA VAL A 269 24.17 -42.06 -5.70
C VAL A 269 23.62 -42.22 -7.13
N CYS A 270 23.15 -41.15 -7.76
CA CYS A 270 22.72 -41.18 -9.17
C CYS A 270 23.87 -41.51 -10.12
N ALA A 271 25.06 -40.94 -9.91
CA ALA A 271 26.25 -41.21 -10.72
C ALA A 271 26.73 -42.65 -10.56
N LEU A 272 26.75 -43.19 -9.33
CA LEU A 272 27.07 -44.59 -9.05
C LEU A 272 26.03 -45.53 -9.67
N SER A 273 24.74 -45.17 -9.60
CA SER A 273 23.65 -45.93 -10.24
C SER A 273 23.78 -45.93 -11.78
N LEU A 274 24.23 -44.82 -12.38
CA LEU A 274 24.50 -44.72 -13.82
C LEU A 274 25.78 -45.48 -14.23
N LEU A 275 26.80 -45.50 -13.37
CA LEU A 275 28.03 -46.29 -13.58
C LEU A 275 27.76 -47.80 -13.48
N SER A 276 26.92 -48.22 -12.52
CA SER A 276 26.46 -49.62 -12.44
C SER A 276 25.54 -50.00 -13.62
N TYR A 277 24.78 -49.04 -14.15
CA TYR A 277 23.92 -49.27 -15.31
C TYR A 277 24.72 -49.36 -16.63
N THR A 278 25.84 -48.65 -16.74
CA THR A 278 26.71 -48.70 -17.94
C THR A 278 27.68 -49.88 -17.94
N SER A 279 27.95 -50.51 -16.79
CA SER A 279 28.81 -51.71 -16.72
C SER A 279 28.14 -53.01 -17.24
N GLU A 280 26.82 -53.04 -17.43
CA GLU A 280 26.10 -54.22 -17.95
C GLU A 280 25.68 -54.11 -19.42
N TRP A 281 26.04 -53.05 -20.16
CA TRP A 281 25.67 -52.88 -21.56
C TRP A 281 26.89 -52.85 -22.50
N LYS A 282 27.69 -53.92 -22.45
CA LYS A 282 28.27 -54.45 -23.69
C LYS A 282 27.15 -55.24 -24.36
N ILE A 283 26.72 -54.81 -25.56
CA ILE A 283 26.10 -55.57 -26.68
C ILE A 283 25.02 -54.68 -27.39
N TRP A 284 25.35 -54.17 -28.59
CA TRP A 284 24.56 -53.39 -29.59
C TRP A 284 24.22 -51.93 -29.21
N THR A 285 24.29 -50.87 -30.03
CA THR A 285 24.36 -50.66 -31.50
C THR A 285 25.12 -49.36 -31.81
N THR A 286 25.84 -49.35 -32.92
CA THR A 286 26.46 -48.20 -33.60
C THR A 286 25.45 -47.11 -33.97
N LEU A 287 25.67 -45.87 -33.53
CA LEU A 287 25.09 -44.69 -34.17
C LEU A 287 26.12 -43.55 -34.23
N ASP A 288 26.36 -43.08 -35.44
CA ASP A 288 27.49 -42.26 -35.86
C ASP A 288 27.37 -40.81 -35.36
N TYR A 289 28.22 -40.45 -34.40
CA TYR A 289 28.24 -39.15 -33.72
C TYR A 289 28.67 -37.99 -34.63
N HIS A 290 29.25 -38.28 -35.81
CA HIS A 290 29.76 -37.27 -36.72
C HIS A 290 28.67 -36.47 -37.46
N LYS A 291 27.41 -36.93 -37.43
CA LYS A 291 26.30 -36.26 -38.14
C LYS A 291 25.57 -35.20 -37.31
N LEU A 292 25.71 -35.21 -35.98
CA LEU A 292 25.01 -34.27 -35.07
C LEU A 292 25.80 -33.00 -34.75
N TRP A 293 27.12 -33.00 -34.96
CA TRP A 293 27.97 -31.82 -34.72
C TRP A 293 27.93 -30.78 -35.86
N GLY A 294 27.53 -31.17 -37.07
CA GLY A 294 27.48 -30.27 -38.24
C GLY A 294 26.30 -29.29 -38.25
N ASP A 295 25.20 -29.64 -37.58
CA ASP A 295 23.97 -28.83 -37.57
C ASP A 295 23.90 -27.87 -36.37
N ALA A 296 24.53 -28.23 -35.24
CA ALA A 296 24.61 -27.35 -34.07
C ALA A 296 25.52 -26.13 -34.28
N VAL A 297 26.56 -26.24 -35.11
CA VAL A 297 27.50 -25.15 -35.40
C VAL A 297 26.92 -24.09 -36.36
N ARG A 298 25.87 -24.41 -37.13
CA ARG A 298 25.22 -23.41 -38.02
C ARG A 298 24.19 -22.53 -37.31
N GLN A 299 23.67 -22.92 -36.15
CA GLN A 299 22.64 -22.16 -35.43
C GLN A 299 23.19 -21.12 -34.43
N TYR A 300 24.48 -21.18 -34.07
CA TYR A 300 25.09 -20.24 -33.12
C TYR A 300 25.94 -19.11 -33.76
N ALA A 301 26.10 -19.11 -35.08
CA ALA A 301 26.84 -18.08 -35.81
C ALA A 301 26.25 -16.63 -35.81
N PRO A 302 24.97 -16.33 -35.51
CA PRO A 302 24.46 -14.96 -35.70
C PRO A 302 24.53 -14.03 -34.47
N LEU A 303 25.16 -14.44 -33.36
CA LEU A 303 25.29 -13.61 -32.15
C LEU A 303 26.61 -12.84 -32.05
N GLU A 304 27.71 -13.36 -32.60
CA GLU A 304 29.00 -12.65 -32.61
C GLU A 304 29.04 -11.50 -33.64
N GLU A 305 28.43 -11.66 -34.83
CA GLU A 305 28.32 -10.59 -35.83
C GLU A 305 27.46 -9.39 -35.37
N ARG A 306 26.47 -9.59 -34.50
CA ARG A 306 25.63 -8.49 -33.99
C ARG A 306 26.31 -7.71 -32.86
N ALA A 307 27.19 -8.35 -32.09
CA ALA A 307 27.97 -7.69 -31.06
C ALA A 307 29.05 -6.76 -31.66
N GLN A 308 29.65 -7.14 -32.79
CA GLN A 308 30.60 -6.28 -33.51
C GLN A 308 29.92 -5.04 -34.14
N ARG A 309 28.73 -5.18 -34.74
CA ARG A 309 27.96 -4.05 -35.32
C ARG A 309 27.44 -3.01 -34.31
N TRP A 310 27.41 -3.33 -33.01
CA TRP A 310 27.03 -2.39 -31.95
C TRP A 310 28.21 -1.52 -31.45
N GLY A 311 29.46 -1.96 -31.68
CA GLY A 311 30.66 -1.19 -31.38
C GLY A 311 30.97 -0.11 -32.43
N GLU A 312 30.70 -0.39 -33.70
CA GLU A 312 31.05 0.52 -34.82
C GLU A 312 30.09 1.70 -34.99
N ARG A 313 28.83 1.61 -34.54
CA ARG A 313 27.86 2.73 -34.63
C ARG A 313 28.08 3.85 -33.61
N ARG A 314 29.07 3.73 -32.71
CA ARG A 314 29.36 4.75 -31.69
C ARG A 314 30.51 5.69 -32.04
N ASN A 315 31.10 5.57 -33.24
CA ASN A 315 32.30 6.32 -33.63
C ASN A 315 32.15 7.18 -34.91
N THR A 316 30.94 7.41 -35.44
CA THR A 316 30.76 8.16 -36.71
C THR A 316 29.70 9.25 -36.69
N GLU A 317 29.36 9.86 -35.55
CA GLU A 317 28.61 11.13 -35.52
C GLU A 317 29.22 12.11 -34.52
N LEU A 318 30.23 12.84 -34.99
CA LEU A 318 30.67 14.16 -34.55
C LEU A 318 31.69 14.66 -35.60
N PRO A 319 31.53 15.87 -36.16
CA PRO A 319 30.37 16.41 -36.87
C PRO A 319 30.21 15.87 -38.30
#